data_AF-A0A924U1A9-F1
#
_entry.id   AF-A0A924U1A9-F1
#
_cell.length_a   1.000
_cell.length_b   1.000
_cell.length_c   1.000
_cell.angle_alpha   90.00
_cell.angle_beta   90.00
_cell.angle_gamma   90.00
#
_symmetry.space_group_name_H-M   'P 1'
#
loop_
_entity.id
_entity.type
_entity.pdbx_description
1 polymer ?
#
loop_
_entity_poly.entity_id
_entity_poly.type
_entity_poly.pdbx_seq_one_letter_code
_entity_poly.pdbx_strand_id
1 'polypeptide(L)'
;DPAAKTWAIWWLDGRAPDTLDVPVVGNFVGRVGTFFAADTLDGKPITVRFTWHSNPGGHPRWEQAFSGDAGSTWETNWVMEFERSEA
;
A
#
# COMPACT_ATOMS: atom_id res chain seq x y z
N ASP A 1 6.09 13.63 -3.52
CA ASP A 1 6.64 14.99 -3.42
C ASP A 1 7.85 14.96 -2.47
N PRO A 2 9.07 15.25 -2.97
CA PRO A 2 10.28 15.27 -2.12
C PRO A 2 10.21 16.29 -0.97
N ALA A 3 9.54 17.43 -1.16
CA ALA A 3 9.41 18.45 -0.12
C ALA A 3 8.47 17.99 1.00
N ALA A 4 7.31 17.43 0.64
CA ALA A 4 6.39 16.82 1.61
C ALA A 4 6.84 15.44 2.12
N LYS A 5 7.92 14.87 1.57
CA LYS A 5 8.37 13.48 1.82
C LYS A 5 7.22 12.48 1.68
N THR A 6 6.48 12.60 0.59
CA THR A 6 5.38 11.69 0.25
C THR A 6 5.67 10.91 -1.01
N TRP A 7 5.16 9.68 -1.06
CA TRP A 7 5.18 8.83 -2.25
C TRP A 7 3.75 8.41 -2.57
N ALA A 8 3.51 8.19 -3.87
CA ALA A 8 2.26 7.67 -4.39
C ALA A 8 2.54 6.32 -5.05
N ILE A 9 1.72 5.33 -4.75
CA ILE A 9 1.76 3.99 -5.35
C ILE A 9 0.53 3.87 -6.23
N TRP A 10 0.74 3.62 -7.52
CA TRP A 10 -0.33 3.44 -8.50
C TRP A 10 -0.47 1.96 -8.84
N TRP A 11 -1.71 1.47 -8.86
CA TRP A 11 -2.02 0.12 -9.30
C TRP A 11 -2.45 0.13 -10.76
N LEU A 12 -1.99 -0.86 -11.51
CA LEU A 12 -2.35 -1.06 -12.90
C LEU A 12 -2.83 -2.50 -13.07
N ASP A 13 -4.10 -2.66 -13.42
CA ASP A 13 -4.68 -3.96 -13.70
C ASP A 13 -4.52 -4.29 -15.19
N GLY A 14 -3.85 -5.41 -15.50
CA GLY A 14 -3.70 -5.88 -16.88
C GLY A 14 -5.01 -6.19 -17.59
N ARG A 15 -6.12 -6.37 -16.85
CA ARG A 15 -7.47 -6.52 -17.40
C ARG A 15 -8.07 -5.20 -17.90
N ALA A 16 -7.57 -4.08 -17.39
CA ALA A 16 -7.98 -2.72 -17.75
C ALA A 16 -6.73 -1.83 -17.93
N PRO A 17 -5.91 -2.07 -18.97
CA PRO A 17 -4.57 -1.48 -19.10
C PRO A 17 -4.57 0.05 -19.28
N ASP A 18 -5.71 0.64 -19.64
CA ASP A 18 -5.87 2.08 -19.82
C ASP A 18 -6.43 2.78 -18.56
N THR A 19 -6.71 2.02 -17.49
CA THR A 19 -7.28 2.51 -16.24
C THR A 19 -6.26 2.37 -15.11
N LEU A 20 -5.90 3.49 -14.49
CA LEU A 20 -5.12 3.53 -13.28
C LEU A 20 -6.04 3.77 -12.08
N ASP A 21 -5.86 2.97 -11.03
CA ASP A 21 -6.63 3.15 -9.79
C ASP A 21 -6.18 4.38 -9.01
N VAL A 22 -6.99 4.79 -8.04
CA VAL A 22 -6.66 5.90 -7.13
C VAL A 22 -5.32 5.60 -6.44
N PRO A 23 -4.34 6.52 -6.50
CA PRO A 23 -3.04 6.24 -5.93
C PRO A 23 -3.14 6.13 -4.40
N VAL A 24 -2.39 5.18 -3.86
CA VAL A 24 -2.19 5.05 -2.42
C VAL A 24 -1.05 5.97 -2.02
N VAL A 25 -1.35 6.99 -1.20
CA VAL A 25 -0.43 8.07 -0.88
C VAL A 25 -0.04 8.01 0.58
N GLY A 26 1.24 8.25 0.86
CA GLY A 26 1.77 8.09 2.20
C GLY A 26 3.21 8.51 2.33
N ASN A 27 3.78 8.22 3.49
CA ASN A 27 5.15 8.55 3.82
C ASN A 27 5.82 7.45 4.64
N PHE A 28 7.15 7.54 4.73
CA PHE A 28 7.96 6.75 5.63
C PHE A 28 8.25 7.53 6.90
N VAL A 29 8.02 6.87 8.04
CA VAL A 29 8.49 7.30 9.35
C VAL A 29 9.48 6.26 9.85
N GLY A 30 10.77 6.62 9.82
CA GLY A 30 11.86 5.69 10.10
C GLY A 30 11.90 4.55 9.07
N ARG A 31 11.65 3.31 9.51
CA ARG A 31 11.69 2.11 8.66
C ARG A 31 10.32 1.63 8.17
N VAL A 32 9.25 2.29 8.62
CA VAL A 32 7.86 1.91 8.32
C VAL A 32 7.24 2.96 7.41
N GLY A 33 6.73 2.54 6.26
CA GLY A 33 5.95 3.35 5.35
C GLY A 33 4.47 3.03 5.48
N THR A 34 3.64 4.06 5.65
CA THR A 34 2.18 3.87 5.74
C THR A 34 1.52 4.74 4.68
N PHE A 35 0.69 4.10 3.86
CA PHE A 35 0.03 4.71 2.70
C PHE A 35 -1.46 4.45 2.77
N PHE A 36 -2.27 5.41 2.35
CA PHE A 36 -3.73 5.32 2.36
C PHE A 36 -4.33 5.73 1.02
N ALA A 37 -5.44 5.09 0.67
CA ALA A 37 -6.34 5.50 -0.40
C ALA A 37 -7.79 5.29 0.05
N ALA A 38 -8.68 6.14 -0.46
CA ALA A 38 -10.11 5.85 -0.46
C ALA A 38 -10.43 5.06 -1.72
N ASP A 39 -11.16 3.96 -1.58
CA ASP A 39 -11.52 3.08 -2.68
C ASP A 39 -12.94 2.52 -2.48
N THR A 40 -13.44 1.75 -3.44
CA THR A 40 -14.74 1.12 -3.39
C THR A 40 -14.63 -0.37 -3.71
N LEU A 41 -15.04 -1.22 -2.76
CA LEU A 41 -15.12 -2.66 -2.95
C LEU A 41 -16.59 -3.08 -3.02
N ASP A 42 -16.99 -3.72 -4.11
CA ASP A 42 -18.38 -4.15 -4.37
C ASP A 42 -19.42 -3.03 -4.15
N GLY A 43 -19.08 -1.80 -4.57
CA GLY A 43 -19.93 -0.62 -4.40
C GLY A 43 -19.94 -0.02 -2.98
N LYS A 44 -19.16 -0.56 -2.04
CA LYS A 44 -19.05 -0.03 -0.66
C LYS A 44 -17.74 0.74 -0.50
N PRO A 45 -17.77 1.94 0.11
CA PRO A 45 -16.56 2.69 0.38
C PRO A 45 -15.69 1.94 1.37
N ILE A 46 -14.40 1.85 1.06
CA ILE A 46 -13.38 1.29 1.94
C ILE A 46 -12.18 2.23 2.01
N THR A 47 -11.40 2.10 3.08
CA THR A 47 -10.06 2.67 3.16
C THR A 47 -9.06 1.55 2.92
N VAL A 48 -8.17 1.75 1.95
CA VAL A 48 -7.03 0.86 1.69
C VAL A 48 -5.83 1.39 2.44
N ARG A 49 -5.07 0.50 3.08
CA ARG A 49 -3.78 0.82 3.69
C ARG A 49 -2.70 -0.11 3.17
N PHE A 50 -1.59 0.46 2.74
CA PHE A 50 -0.34 -0.28 2.55
C PHE A 50 0.63 0.02 3.67
N THR A 51 1.26 -1.03 4.19
CA THR A 51 2.34 -0.94 5.17
C THR A 51 3.61 -1.53 4.57
N TRP A 52 4.66 -0.72 4.46
CA TRP A 52 5.99 -1.15 4.06
C TRP A 52 6.91 -1.22 5.26
N HIS A 53 7.52 -2.38 5.49
CA HIS A 53 8.64 -2.56 6.40
C HIS A 53 9.91 -2.69 5.57
N SER A 54 10.74 -1.63 5.56
CA SER A 54 11.96 -1.59 4.74
C SER A 54 13.05 -2.57 5.18
N ASN A 55 13.07 -2.94 6.46
CA ASN A 55 14.03 -3.84 7.11
C ASN A 55 15.46 -3.85 6.50
N PRO A 56 16.23 -2.74 6.59
CA PRO A 56 17.61 -2.69 6.09
C PRO A 56 18.48 -3.82 6.64
N GLY A 57 19.09 -4.60 5.74
CA GLY A 57 19.92 -5.76 6.06
C GLY A 57 19.16 -7.09 6.21
N GLY A 58 17.83 -7.05 6.16
CA GLY A 58 16.98 -8.23 6.05
C GLY A 58 16.05 -8.16 4.85
N HIS A 59 14.94 -8.88 4.94
CA HIS A 59 13.90 -8.94 3.92
C HIS A 59 12.86 -7.84 4.14
N PRO A 60 12.60 -6.96 3.16
CA PRO A 60 11.45 -6.07 3.21
C PRO A 60 10.15 -6.86 3.26
N ARG A 61 9.14 -6.29 3.90
CA ARG A 61 7.79 -6.84 3.95
C ARG A 61 6.79 -5.76 3.56
N TRP A 62 5.80 -6.13 2.78
CA TRP A 62 4.68 -5.28 2.42
C TRP A 62 3.38 -5.94 2.81
N GLU A 63 2.43 -5.13 3.27
CA GLU A 63 1.09 -5.60 3.62
C GLU A 63 0.04 -4.66 3.04
N GLN A 64 -1.07 -5.24 2.60
CA GLN A 64 -2.28 -4.54 2.26
C GLN A 64 -3.39 -4.92 3.22
N ALA A 65 -4.09 -3.90 3.71
CA ALA A 65 -5.26 -4.06 4.56
C ALA A 65 -6.41 -3.18 4.08
N PHE A 66 -7.64 -3.66 4.27
CA PHE A 66 -8.86 -2.90 4.02
C PHE A 66 -9.56 -2.57 5.34
N SER A 67 -10.26 -1.44 5.34
CA SER A 67 -11.12 -1.03 6.43
C SER A 67 -12.47 -0.59 5.87
N GLY A 68 -13.54 -1.16 6.41
CA GLY A 68 -14.92 -0.74 6.12
C GLY A 68 -15.47 0.33 7.09
N ASP A 69 -14.69 0.73 8.09
CA ASP A 69 -15.10 1.63 9.19
C ASP A 69 -14.15 2.83 9.35
N ALA A 70 -13.68 3.34 8.21
CA ALA A 70 -12.82 4.52 8.08
C ALA A 70 -11.50 4.42 8.86
N GLY A 71 -10.95 3.22 8.97
CA GLY A 71 -9.65 2.94 9.59
C GLY A 71 -9.72 2.59 11.08
N SER A 72 -10.92 2.34 11.62
CA SER A 72 -11.08 1.93 13.02
C SER A 72 -10.65 0.47 13.23
N THR A 73 -11.01 -0.40 12.31
CA THR A 73 -10.55 -1.79 12.21
C THR A 73 -9.93 -2.06 10.84
N TRP A 74 -9.04 -3.04 10.78
CA TRP A 74 -8.28 -3.37 9.58
C TRP A 74 -8.23 -4.89 9.39
N GLU A 75 -8.54 -5.32 8.18
CA GLU A 75 -8.34 -6.69 7.72
C GLU A 75 -7.16 -6.73 6.74
N THR A 76 -6.05 -7.36 7.14
CA THR A 76 -4.93 -7.62 6.25
C THR A 76 -5.31 -8.74 5.29
N ASN A 77 -5.48 -8.39 4.02
CA ASN A 77 -5.88 -9.33 2.97
C ASN A 77 -4.71 -9.81 2.12
N TRP A 78 -3.55 -9.13 2.18
CA TRP A 78 -2.36 -9.56 1.44
C TRP A 78 -1.08 -9.20 2.19
N VAL A 79 -0.16 -10.16 2.25
CA VAL A 79 1.22 -10.00 2.71
C VAL A 79 2.17 -10.43 1.59
N MET A 80 3.19 -9.61 1.33
CA MET A 80 4.33 -9.94 0.47
C MET A 80 5.63 -9.86 1.27
N GLU A 81 6.46 -10.89 1.13
CA GLU A 81 7.81 -10.94 1.70
C GLU A 81 8.82 -10.92 0.56
N PHE A 82 9.79 -10.01 0.64
CA PHE A 82 10.75 -9.77 -0.43
C PHE A 82 12.11 -10.35 -0.08
N GLU A 83 12.62 -11.24 -0.92
CA GLU A 83 13.98 -11.74 -0.83
C GLU A 83 14.83 -11.17 -1.97
N ARG A 84 16.10 -10.91 -1.67
CA ARG A 84 17.07 -10.51 -2.70
C ARG A 84 17.37 -11.75 -3.53
N SER A 85 17.17 -11.67 -4.84
CA SER A 85 17.57 -12.76 -5.74
C SER A 85 19.09 -12.97 -5.67
N GLU A 86 19.51 -14.23 -5.75
CA GLU A 86 20.91 -14.56 -6.00
C GLU A 86 21.32 -14.02 -7.38
N ALA A 87 22.62 -13.71 -7.53
CA ALA A 87 23.20 -13.14 -8.75
C ALA A 87 23.72 -14.22 -9.70
#